data_AF-A0A924MAL0-F1
#
_entry.id   AF-A0A924MAL0-F1
#
_cell.length_a   1.000
_cell.length_b   1.000
_cell.length_c   1.000
_cell.angle_alpha   90.00
_cell.angle_beta   90.00
_cell.angle_gamma   90.00
#
_symmetry.space_group_name_H-M   'P 1'
#
loop_
_entity.id
_entity.type
_entity.pdbx_description
1 polymer ?
#
loop_
_entity_poly.entity_id
_entity_poly.type
_entity_poly.pdbx_seq_one_letter_code
_entity_poly.pdbx_strand_id
1 'polypeptide(L)' 'MKLQTNSIRFFYSPHQGHGSLKGGEWIIKDSNAFETFIPEDFNEEQLMVMDMCHQFLHTEIDPIL' A
#
# COMPACT_ATOMS: atom_id res chain seq x y z
N MET A 1 3.47 -5.05 -24.28
CA MET A 1 3.96 -6.28 -23.63
C MET A 1 4.76 -5.89 -22.39
N LYS A 2 4.13 -5.91 -21.22
CA LYS A 2 4.81 -5.94 -19.92
C LYS A 2 4.04 -6.91 -19.03
N LEU A 3 4.57 -8.11 -18.92
CA LEU A 3 4.17 -9.14 -17.96
C LEU A 3 5.12 -9.02 -16.77
N GLN A 4 4.58 -8.85 -15.56
CA GLN A 4 5.20 -9.12 -14.24
C GLN A 4 4.23 -8.57 -13.18
N THR A 5 3.95 -9.17 -12.03
CA THR A 5 4.15 -10.50 -11.42
C THR A 5 3.33 -10.44 -10.12
N ASN A 6 2.84 -11.59 -9.66
CA ASN A 6 2.24 -11.80 -8.33
C ASN A 6 2.60 -10.78 -7.24
N SER A 7 1.62 -9.98 -6.81
CA SER A 7 1.36 -9.73 -5.39
C SER A 7 0.02 -8.99 -5.29
N ILE A 8 -0.76 -9.34 -4.28
CA ILE A 8 -2.07 -8.76 -3.99
C ILE A 8 -1.86 -7.26 -3.75
N ARG A 9 -2.25 -6.44 -4.74
CA ARG A 9 -2.26 -4.99 -4.64
C ARG A 9 -3.43 -4.62 -3.71
N PHE A 10 -3.13 -4.13 -2.52
CA PHE A 10 -4.14 -3.67 -1.58
C PHE A 10 -4.78 -2.39 -2.13
N PHE A 11 -5.97 -2.53 -2.70
CA PHE A 11 -6.81 -1.43 -3.16
C PHE A 11 -7.42 -0.73 -1.94
N TYR A 12 -6.80 0.36 -1.47
CA TYR A 12 -7.42 1.27 -0.51
C TYR A 12 -6.84 2.68 -0.65
N SER A 13 -7.67 3.66 -1.02
CA SER A 13 -7.35 5.11 -0.90
C SER A 13 -8.17 5.72 0.24
N PRO A 14 -7.58 6.54 1.13
CA PRO A 14 -8.26 7.05 2.33
C PRO A 14 -8.97 8.41 2.17
N HIS A 15 -9.12 8.97 0.97
CA HIS A 15 -9.74 10.30 0.79
C HIS A 15 -11.13 10.21 0.12
N GLN A 16 -12.17 10.55 0.89
CA GLN A 16 -13.61 10.45 0.57
C GLN A 16 -14.07 11.38 -0.56
N GLY A 17 -15.02 10.90 -1.38
CA GLY A 17 -15.97 11.74 -2.13
C GLY A 17 -16.27 11.29 -3.57
N HIS A 18 -17.30 10.44 -3.75
CA HIS A 18 -17.91 10.07 -5.05
C HIS A 18 -16.95 9.51 -6.13
N GLY A 19 -16.55 8.24 -6.00
CA GLY A 19 -15.85 7.52 -7.08
C GLY A 19 -14.84 6.45 -6.66
N SER A 20 -14.67 6.17 -5.36
CA SER A 20 -13.73 5.13 -4.91
C SER A 20 -14.24 3.72 -5.21
N LEU A 21 -13.37 2.87 -5.77
CA LEU A 21 -13.64 1.44 -5.97
C LEU A 21 -13.95 0.79 -4.63
N LYS A 22 -15.13 0.17 -4.54
CA LYS A 22 -15.48 -0.65 -3.37
C LYS A 22 -14.60 -1.90 -3.34
N GLY A 23 -14.40 -2.46 -2.15
CA GLY A 23 -13.69 -3.73 -1.99
C GLY A 23 -14.28 -4.81 -2.90
N GLY A 24 -13.48 -5.32 -3.85
CA GLY A 24 -13.90 -6.32 -4.84
C GLY A 24 -14.55 -5.77 -6.12
N GLU A 25 -14.78 -4.46 -6.24
CA GLU A 25 -15.38 -3.85 -7.44
C GLU A 25 -14.44 -3.91 -8.67
N TRP A 26 -13.13 -4.06 -8.44
CA TRP A 26 -12.10 -4.23 -9.47
C TRP A 26 -12.27 -5.50 -10.33
N ILE A 27 -13.09 -6.46 -9.90
CA ILE A 27 -13.39 -7.69 -10.66
C ILE A 27 -14.32 -7.39 -11.85
N ILE A 28 -15.20 -6.41 -11.70
CA ILE A 28 -16.29 -6.12 -12.64
C ILE A 28 -16.16 -4.75 -13.34
N LYS A 29 -15.21 -3.92 -12.89
CA LYS A 29 -14.91 -2.61 -13.46
C LYS A 29 -13.40 -2.39 -13.49
N ASP A 30 -12.94 -1.76 -14.56
CA ASP A 30 -11.52 -1.41 -14.70
C ASP A 30 -11.11 -0.40 -13.63
N SER A 31 -10.02 -0.70 -12.93
CA SER A 31 -9.41 0.21 -11.96
C SER A 31 -8.45 1.17 -12.63
N ASN A 32 -8.52 2.46 -12.28
CA ASN A 32 -7.55 3.43 -12.75
C ASN A 32 -6.23 3.31 -11.97
N ALA A 33 -5.10 3.30 -12.67
CA ALA A 33 -3.78 3.27 -12.06
C ALA A 33 -3.51 4.50 -11.18
N PHE A 34 -4.09 5.66 -11.52
CA PHE A 34 -3.97 6.89 -10.74
C PHE A 34 -4.74 6.87 -9.41
N GLU A 35 -5.66 5.92 -9.24
CA GLU A 35 -6.44 5.72 -8.01
C GLU A 35 -5.90 4.56 -7.17
N THR A 36 -4.79 3.95 -7.62
CA THR A 36 -4.14 2.85 -6.91
C THR A 36 -3.03 3.42 -6.04
N PHE A 37 -3.16 3.25 -4.72
CA PHE A 37 -2.10 3.61 -3.79
C PHE A 37 -0.85 2.75 -4.04
N ILE A 38 0.30 3.39 -4.19
CA ILE A 38 1.61 2.75 -4.34
C ILE A 38 2.53 3.13 -3.17
N PRO A 39 3.59 2.37 -2.87
CA PRO A 39 4.54 2.72 -1.81
C PRO A 39 5.16 4.11 -1.98
N GLU A 40 5.27 4.60 -3.21
CA GLU A 40 5.75 5.94 -3.51
C GLU A 40 4.76 7.06 -3.11
N ASP A 41 3.49 6.73 -2.82
CA ASP A 41 2.47 7.67 -2.34
C ASP A 41 2.52 7.89 -0.82
N PHE A 42 3.40 7.18 -0.09
CA PHE A 42 3.58 7.42 1.34
C PHE A 42 4.09 8.84 1.59
N ASN A 43 3.43 9.55 2.49
CA ASN A 43 3.89 10.87 2.91
C ASN A 43 5.06 10.75 3.90
N GLU A 44 5.74 11.87 4.17
CA GLU A 44 6.91 11.91 5.05
C GLU A 44 6.63 11.36 6.46
N GLU A 45 5.47 11.69 7.04
CA GLU A 45 5.08 11.21 8.36
C GLU A 45 4.90 9.68 8.38
N GLN A 46 4.25 9.13 7.37
CA GLN A 46 4.06 7.69 7.20
C GLN A 46 5.40 6.97 7.02
N LEU A 47 6.31 7.55 6.25
CA LEU A 47 7.68 7.02 6.08
C LEU A 47 8.47 7.06 7.40
N MET A 48 8.34 8.13 8.18
CA MET A 48 8.99 8.23 9.50
C MET A 48 8.50 7.15 10.47
N VAL A 49 7.18 6.89 10.51
CA VAL A 49 6.60 5.83 11.35
C VAL A 49 7.07 4.44 10.88
N MET A 50 7.14 4.22 9.56
CA MET A 50 7.67 2.98 9.00
C MET A 50 9.12 2.74 9.44
N ASP A 51 9.99 3.75 9.35
CA ASP A 51 11.38 3.64 9.77
C ASP A 51 11.51 3.35 11.28
N MET A 52 10.71 4.02 12.11
CA MET A 52 10.67 3.75 13.55
C MET A 52 10.32 2.28 13.86
N CYS A 53 9.33 1.73 13.16
CA CYS A 53 8.96 0.31 13.29
C CYS A 53 10.11 -0.62 12.86
N HIS A 54 10.81 -0.31 11.76
CA HIS A 54 11.95 -1.09 11.31
C HIS A 54 13.09 -1.11 12.34
N GLN A 55 13.42 0.05 12.93
CA GLN A 55 14.45 0.15 13.97
C GLN A 55 14.09 -0.70 15.20
N PHE A 56 12.82 -0.70 15.60
CA PHE A 56 12.34 -1.55 16.70
C PHE A 56 12.53 -3.03 16.41
N LEU A 57 12.14 -3.49 15.21
CA LEU A 57 12.31 -4.89 14.82
C LEU A 57 13.79 -5.30 14.86
N HIS A 58 14.68 -4.49 14.27
CA HIS A 58 16.11 -4.78 14.21
C HIS A 58 16.80 -4.77 15.58
N THR A 59 16.33 -3.92 16.50
CA THR A 59 16.97 -3.75 17.81
C THR A 59 16.43 -4.73 18.84
N GLU A 60 15.13 -4.97 18.84
CA GLU A 60 14.45 -5.69 19.93
C GLU A 60 13.99 -7.09 19.53
N ILE A 61 13.73 -7.36 18.24
CA ILE A 61 13.14 -8.63 17.81
C ILE A 61 14.16 -9.52 17.11
N ASP A 62 14.84 -9.01 16.07
CA ASP A 62 15.81 -9.78 15.28
C ASP A 62 16.93 -10.41 16.14
N PRO A 63 17.46 -9.78 17.21
CA PRO A 63 18.49 -10.41 18.04
C PRO A 63 17.98 -11.58 18.90
N ILE A 64 16.66 -11.74 19.02
CA ILE A 64 16.01 -12.74 19.87
C ILE A 64 15.54 -13.96 19.03
N LEU A 65 15.42 -13.82 17.71
CA LEU A 65 15.02 -14.87 16.75
C LEU A 65 16.22 -15.71 16.28
#